data_AF-A0A1V5PJR6-F1
#
_entry.id   AF-A0A1V5PJR6-F1
#
_cell.length_a   1.000
_cell.length_b   1.000
_cell.length_c   1.000
_cell.angle_alpha   90.00
_cell.angle_beta   90.00
_cell.angle_gamma   90.00
#
_symmetry.space_group_name_H-M   'P 1'
#
loop_
_entity.id
_entity.type
_entity.pdbx_description
1 polymer ?
#
loop_
_entity_poly.entity_id
_entity_poly.type
_entity_poly.pdbx_seq_one_letter_code
_entity_poly.pdbx_strand_id
1 'polypeptide(L)'
;MKTTIALQIIWSISAKEALVADFEYIEIEHFFNGYLKFIELEVEEFEMVAPYPDLAESLLEEKNALIKYFTSLGITIPGTGTSIRRRLRQKLGYGGYPSGNKKKIHRSKKLRDVFHKAEEIAQNRNLEELSALEFLVLLMDSIGDVLFSVFEEFGIEKKSLENQYNSTIDIVEKEKNILSSMSMRVDISENSLQRDSIKRVARHKAGHVILSYFYGNSPGEINISDKDYSEEYIKNTLQSDTIYTKPELEKKICELMAGRGAEIIYYGAEEGLSTLVSEDLKDATLLAINMIKCFGMSRNFGQITLDKIELQDGPLTLKVYEEAHRIISEQMKQAIKILEEKRHYLNELSEKLLYKNQLSQEEIKSILEVRSEQM
;
A
#
# COMPACT_ATOMS: atom_id res chain seq x y z
N MET A 1 7.41 1.28 -6.07
CA MET A 1 6.04 0.90 -6.48
C MET A 1 5.59 -0.24 -5.58
N LYS A 2 4.43 -0.11 -4.91
CA LYS A 2 3.84 -1.22 -4.14
C LYS A 2 3.16 -2.17 -5.15
N THR A 3 3.22 -3.48 -4.92
CA THR A 3 2.52 -4.50 -5.72
C THR A 3 1.47 -5.14 -4.84
N THR A 4 0.31 -5.48 -5.39
CA THR A 4 -0.75 -6.12 -4.62
C THR A 4 -0.28 -7.39 -3.94
N ILE A 5 -0.95 -7.75 -2.86
CA ILE A 5 -0.65 -8.97 -2.10
C ILE A 5 -0.86 -10.20 -2.99
N ALA A 6 -1.85 -10.19 -3.90
CA ALA A 6 -2.01 -11.22 -4.91
C ALA A 6 -0.74 -11.40 -5.77
N LEU A 7 -0.19 -10.29 -6.29
CA LEU A 7 1.03 -10.34 -7.12
C LEU A 7 2.26 -10.78 -6.31
N GLN A 8 2.36 -10.42 -5.03
CA GLN A 8 3.42 -10.90 -4.13
C GLN A 8 3.33 -12.41 -3.85
N ILE A 9 2.11 -12.94 -3.72
CA ILE A 9 1.87 -14.37 -3.56
C ILE A 9 2.24 -15.11 -4.85
N ILE A 10 1.77 -14.63 -6.00
CA ILE A 10 2.10 -15.18 -7.33
C ILE A 10 3.62 -15.22 -7.52
N TRP A 11 4.30 -14.13 -7.19
CA TRP A 11 5.76 -14.07 -7.19
C TRP A 11 6.40 -15.18 -6.34
N SER A 12 5.92 -15.34 -5.11
CA SER A 12 6.47 -16.32 -4.16
C SER A 12 6.29 -17.76 -4.67
N ILE A 13 5.11 -18.06 -5.25
CA ILE A 13 4.84 -19.35 -5.89
C ILE A 13 5.78 -19.57 -7.08
N SER A 14 5.99 -18.55 -7.91
CA SER A 14 6.83 -18.60 -9.10
C SER A 14 8.31 -18.81 -8.77
N ALA A 15 8.79 -18.15 -7.70
CA ALA A 15 10.15 -18.35 -7.20
C ALA A 15 10.35 -19.78 -6.69
N LYS A 16 9.37 -20.32 -5.96
CA LYS A 16 9.41 -21.72 -5.49
C LYS A 16 9.41 -22.71 -6.65
N GLU A 17 8.60 -22.45 -7.68
CA GLU A 17 8.55 -23.26 -8.90
C GLU A 17 9.93 -23.36 -9.58
N ALA A 18 10.59 -22.22 -9.82
CA ALA A 18 11.91 -22.18 -10.45
C ALA A 18 13.01 -22.81 -9.58
N LEU A 19 12.93 -22.62 -8.26
CA LEU A 19 13.86 -23.24 -7.30
C LEU A 19 13.77 -24.76 -7.28
N VAL A 20 12.55 -25.31 -7.22
CA VAL A 20 12.33 -26.76 -7.18
C VAL A 20 12.80 -27.45 -8.47
N ALA A 21 12.74 -26.75 -9.60
CA ALA A 21 13.23 -27.25 -10.88
C ALA A 21 14.72 -26.91 -11.15
N ASP A 22 15.45 -26.41 -10.14
CA ASP A 22 16.86 -26.03 -10.19
C ASP A 22 17.23 -25.08 -11.34
N PHE A 23 16.37 -24.10 -11.63
CA PHE A 23 16.72 -23.02 -12.56
C PHE A 23 17.58 -21.94 -11.89
N GLU A 24 18.48 -21.33 -12.66
CA GLU A 24 19.28 -20.18 -12.22
C GLU A 24 18.42 -18.94 -11.99
N TYR A 25 17.41 -18.74 -12.84
CA TYR A 25 16.54 -17.58 -12.85
C TYR A 25 15.05 -17.96 -12.87
N ILE A 26 14.20 -17.06 -12.38
CA ILE A 26 12.76 -17.11 -12.58
C ILE A 26 12.48 -16.64 -14.02
N GLU A 27 12.02 -17.56 -14.86
CA GLU A 27 11.54 -17.29 -16.23
C GLU A 27 10.05 -16.92 -16.28
N ILE A 28 9.60 -16.38 -17.42
CA ILE A 28 8.20 -16.00 -17.66
C ILE A 28 7.25 -17.18 -17.48
N GLU A 29 7.65 -18.37 -17.92
CA GLU A 29 6.87 -19.60 -17.81
C GLU A 29 6.68 -20.04 -16.34
N HIS A 30 7.68 -19.84 -15.49
CA HIS A 30 7.56 -20.06 -14.05
C HIS A 30 6.56 -19.07 -13.43
N PHE A 31 6.63 -17.81 -13.89
CA PHE A 31 5.71 -16.77 -13.44
C PHE A 31 4.26 -17.05 -13.83
N PHE A 32 4.06 -17.50 -15.07
CA PHE A 32 2.77 -17.94 -15.58
C PHE A 32 2.21 -19.16 -14.82
N ASN A 33 3.06 -20.14 -14.49
CA ASN A 33 2.67 -21.25 -13.60
C ASN A 33 2.25 -20.75 -12.21
N GLY A 34 2.88 -19.70 -11.71
CA GLY A 34 2.50 -19.00 -10.48
C GLY A 34 1.08 -18.46 -10.53
N TYR A 35 0.72 -17.76 -11.60
CA TYR A 35 -0.66 -17.28 -11.82
C TYR A 35 -1.67 -18.42 -11.80
N LEU A 36 -1.42 -19.46 -12.61
CA LEU A 36 -2.31 -20.61 -12.70
C LEU A 36 -2.42 -21.39 -11.38
N LYS A 37 -1.39 -21.38 -10.53
CA LYS A 37 -1.48 -21.98 -9.20
C LYS A 37 -2.21 -21.07 -8.22
N PHE A 38 -1.98 -19.76 -8.25
CA PHE A 38 -2.60 -18.80 -7.34
C PHE A 38 -4.13 -18.86 -7.42
N ILE A 39 -4.67 -18.85 -8.63
CA ILE A 39 -6.13 -18.92 -8.87
C ILE A 39 -6.76 -20.27 -8.48
N GLU A 40 -5.96 -21.33 -8.29
CA GLU A 40 -6.42 -22.63 -7.77
C GLU A 40 -6.39 -22.70 -6.23
N LEU A 41 -5.77 -21.74 -5.54
CA LEU A 41 -5.70 -21.75 -4.07
C LEU A 41 -7.02 -21.27 -3.48
N GLU A 42 -7.49 -21.90 -2.41
CA GLU A 42 -8.63 -21.38 -1.66
C GLU A 42 -8.19 -20.18 -0.83
N VAL A 43 -9.06 -19.17 -0.71
CA VAL A 43 -8.67 -17.92 -0.03
C VAL A 43 -8.44 -18.14 1.46
N GLU A 44 -9.13 -19.12 2.02
CA GLU A 44 -9.04 -19.59 3.41
C GLU A 44 -7.71 -20.30 3.71
N GLU A 45 -6.96 -20.74 2.69
CA GLU A 45 -5.66 -21.38 2.83
C GLU A 45 -4.51 -20.38 3.07
N PHE A 46 -4.76 -19.07 2.90
CA PHE A 46 -3.76 -18.04 3.16
C PHE A 46 -3.74 -17.69 4.67
N GLU A 47 -2.84 -18.32 5.43
CA GLU A 47 -2.66 -18.06 6.88
C GLU A 47 -2.45 -16.56 7.22
N MET A 48 -1.85 -15.79 6.30
CA MET A 48 -1.66 -14.33 6.44
C MET A 48 -2.95 -13.51 6.27
N VAL A 49 -3.98 -14.06 5.64
CA VAL A 49 -5.20 -13.36 5.22
C VAL A 49 -6.40 -13.77 6.08
N ALA A 50 -6.38 -14.97 6.65
CA ALA A 50 -7.42 -15.50 7.55
C ALA A 50 -7.84 -14.55 8.71
N PRO A 51 -6.96 -13.69 9.29
CA PRO A 51 -7.36 -12.73 10.32
C PRO A 51 -7.91 -11.39 9.79
N TYR A 52 -7.87 -11.13 8.48
CA TYR A 52 -8.14 -9.81 7.88
C TYR A 52 -9.20 -9.88 6.77
N PRO A 53 -10.50 -9.64 7.09
CA PRO A 53 -11.61 -9.76 6.14
C PRO A 53 -11.46 -8.89 4.88
N ASP A 54 -11.06 -7.62 5.04
CA ASP A 54 -10.91 -6.69 3.91
C ASP A 54 -9.80 -7.12 2.94
N LEU A 55 -8.74 -7.73 3.48
CA LEU A 55 -7.66 -8.28 2.66
C LEU A 55 -8.11 -9.54 1.91
N ALA A 56 -8.95 -10.37 2.54
CA ALA A 56 -9.53 -11.54 1.91
C ALA A 56 -10.46 -11.13 0.75
N GLU A 57 -11.25 -10.08 0.93
CA GLU A 57 -12.12 -9.53 -0.10
C GLU A 57 -11.32 -9.00 -1.30
N SER A 58 -10.32 -8.15 -1.07
CA SER A 58 -9.43 -7.64 -2.13
C SER A 58 -8.70 -8.76 -2.89
N LEU A 59 -8.21 -9.77 -2.17
CA LEU A 59 -7.56 -10.93 -2.78
C LEU A 59 -8.54 -11.74 -3.65
N LEU A 60 -9.79 -11.89 -3.18
CA LEU A 60 -10.84 -12.59 -3.90
C LEU A 60 -11.27 -11.82 -5.16
N GLU A 61 -11.34 -10.49 -5.10
CA GLU A 61 -11.59 -9.64 -6.27
C GLU A 61 -10.53 -9.81 -7.36
N GLU A 62 -9.24 -9.71 -7.00
CA GLU A 62 -8.14 -9.93 -7.94
C GLU A 62 -8.13 -11.36 -8.50
N LYS A 63 -8.35 -12.37 -7.64
CA LYS A 63 -8.47 -13.77 -8.06
C LYS A 63 -9.61 -13.94 -9.07
N ASN A 64 -10.78 -13.35 -8.81
CA ASN A 64 -11.93 -13.43 -9.71
C ASN A 64 -11.67 -12.73 -11.05
N ALA A 65 -10.96 -11.60 -11.05
CA ALA A 65 -10.56 -10.90 -12.27
C ALA A 65 -9.62 -11.76 -13.13
N LEU A 66 -8.65 -12.43 -12.50
CA LEU A 66 -7.73 -13.36 -13.17
C LEU A 66 -8.48 -14.60 -13.72
N ILE A 67 -9.42 -15.17 -12.95
CA ILE A 67 -10.25 -16.30 -13.42
C ILE A 67 -11.05 -15.90 -14.66
N LYS A 68 -11.67 -14.72 -14.66
CA LYS A 68 -12.39 -14.19 -15.83
C LYS A 68 -11.46 -14.05 -17.03
N TYR A 69 -10.27 -13.48 -16.84
CA TYR A 69 -9.26 -13.34 -17.89
C TYR A 69 -8.87 -14.70 -18.48
N PHE A 70 -8.51 -15.68 -17.65
CA PHE A 70 -8.12 -17.01 -18.14
C PHE A 70 -9.28 -17.77 -18.80
N THR A 71 -10.48 -17.65 -18.25
CA THR A 71 -11.69 -18.26 -18.85
C THR A 71 -11.96 -17.70 -20.24
N SER A 72 -11.73 -16.40 -20.46
CA SER A 72 -11.87 -15.77 -21.77
C SER A 72 -10.89 -16.31 -22.81
N LEU A 73 -9.72 -16.82 -22.36
CA LEU A 73 -8.74 -17.51 -23.20
C LEU A 73 -9.07 -19.00 -23.40
N GLY A 74 -10.20 -19.49 -22.89
CA GLY A 74 -10.55 -20.91 -22.93
C GLY A 74 -9.84 -21.76 -21.87
N ILE A 75 -9.20 -21.14 -20.88
CA ILE A 75 -8.50 -21.84 -19.80
C ILE A 75 -9.44 -22.00 -18.60
N THR A 76 -9.86 -23.24 -18.32
CA THR A 76 -10.67 -23.58 -17.15
C THR A 76 -9.82 -23.89 -15.92
N ILE A 77 -10.31 -23.51 -14.74
CA ILE A 77 -9.62 -23.63 -13.45
C ILE A 77 -10.59 -24.18 -12.39
N PRO A 78 -10.26 -25.30 -11.70
CA PRO A 78 -9.22 -26.26 -12.07
C PRO A 78 -9.59 -26.97 -13.38
N GLY A 79 -8.61 -27.50 -14.12
CA GLY A 79 -8.87 -28.10 -15.43
C GLY A 79 -7.75 -27.85 -16.43
N THR A 80 -8.05 -27.14 -17.52
CA THR A 80 -7.07 -26.82 -18.56
C THR A 80 -5.85 -26.08 -17.99
N GLY A 81 -6.03 -25.22 -16.98
CA GLY A 81 -4.91 -24.55 -16.29
C GLY A 81 -3.94 -25.53 -15.63
N THR A 82 -4.43 -26.59 -14.99
CA THR A 82 -3.59 -27.64 -14.40
C THR A 82 -2.80 -28.40 -15.49
N SER A 83 -3.44 -28.70 -16.62
CA SER A 83 -2.82 -29.37 -17.76
C SER A 83 -1.74 -28.51 -18.42
N ILE A 84 -2.00 -27.21 -18.62
CA ILE A 84 -1.03 -26.24 -19.15
C ILE A 84 0.20 -26.17 -18.25
N ARG A 85 0.03 -26.03 -16.92
CA ARG A 85 1.17 -26.01 -15.98
C ARG A 85 2.02 -27.27 -16.07
N ARG A 86 1.39 -28.45 -16.09
CA ARG A 86 2.11 -29.73 -16.24
C ARG A 86 2.88 -29.79 -17.55
N ARG A 87 2.29 -29.31 -18.63
CA ARG A 87 2.92 -29.31 -19.94
C ARG A 87 4.08 -28.31 -20.03
N LEU A 88 3.94 -27.13 -19.43
CA LEU A 88 5.01 -26.14 -19.31
C LEU A 88 6.21 -26.71 -18.55
N ARG A 89 5.98 -27.37 -17.41
CA ARG A 89 7.05 -28.07 -16.66
C ARG A 89 7.77 -29.11 -17.52
N GLN A 90 7.02 -29.89 -18.31
CA GLN A 90 7.62 -30.89 -19.21
C GLN A 90 8.48 -30.25 -20.31
N LYS A 91 8.03 -29.12 -20.88
CA LYS A 91 8.76 -28.42 -21.96
C LYS A 91 9.98 -27.67 -21.43
N LEU A 92 9.88 -27.06 -20.26
CA LEU A 92 11.00 -26.39 -19.58
C LEU A 92 12.05 -27.40 -19.11
N GLY A 93 11.62 -28.56 -18.64
CA GLY A 93 12.50 -29.58 -18.11
C GLY A 93 13.15 -29.14 -16.79
N TYR A 94 14.40 -29.56 -16.61
CA TYR A 94 15.18 -29.32 -15.40
C TYR A 94 16.29 -28.29 -15.69
N GLY A 95 16.42 -27.28 -14.84
CA GLY A 95 17.32 -26.15 -15.05
C GLY A 95 18.80 -26.47 -14.86
N GLY A 96 19.14 -27.58 -14.20
CA GLY A 96 20.51 -28.08 -14.11
C GLY A 96 21.47 -27.23 -13.27
N TYR A 97 20.97 -26.21 -12.56
CA TYR A 97 21.80 -25.29 -11.79
C TYR A 97 22.08 -25.86 -10.38
N PRO A 98 23.35 -25.90 -9.91
CA PRO A 98 23.70 -26.60 -8.67
C PRO A 98 22.92 -26.13 -7.44
N SER A 99 22.29 -27.07 -6.73
CA SER A 99 21.37 -26.82 -5.60
C SER A 99 22.05 -26.33 -4.30
N GLY A 100 23.37 -26.10 -4.31
CA GLY A 100 24.18 -26.00 -3.09
C GLY A 100 24.21 -24.65 -2.35
N ASN A 101 23.56 -23.59 -2.84
CA ASN A 101 23.73 -22.25 -2.21
C ASN A 101 22.56 -21.25 -2.39
N LYS A 102 21.34 -21.70 -2.70
CA LYS A 102 20.24 -20.77 -2.98
C LYS A 102 19.52 -20.30 -1.71
N LYS A 103 19.98 -19.21 -1.09
CA LYS A 103 19.12 -18.37 -0.22
C LYS A 103 18.29 -17.35 -1.01
N LYS A 104 18.64 -17.07 -2.27
CA LYS A 104 17.97 -16.10 -3.16
C LYS A 104 18.02 -16.58 -4.62
N ILE A 105 16.92 -16.40 -5.35
CA ILE A 105 16.81 -16.60 -6.81
C ILE A 105 16.43 -15.27 -7.47
N HIS A 106 16.96 -15.00 -8.66
CA HIS A 106 16.75 -13.73 -9.37
C HIS A 106 15.87 -13.93 -10.61
N ARG A 107 15.34 -12.83 -11.15
CA ARG A 107 14.57 -12.80 -12.40
C ARG A 107 15.49 -12.96 -13.60
N SER A 108 15.01 -13.64 -14.63
CA SER A 108 15.69 -13.62 -15.92
C SER A 108 15.65 -12.21 -16.53
N LYS A 109 16.48 -11.96 -17.55
CA LYS A 109 16.50 -10.64 -18.22
C LYS A 109 15.13 -10.29 -18.79
N LYS A 110 14.48 -11.24 -19.48
CA LYS A 110 13.15 -11.04 -20.07
C LYS A 110 12.11 -10.68 -19.02
N LEU A 111 12.09 -11.40 -17.90
CA LEU A 111 11.15 -11.11 -16.82
C LEU A 111 11.45 -9.75 -16.16
N ARG A 112 12.73 -9.38 -15.98
CA ARG A 112 13.09 -8.03 -15.50
C ARG A 112 12.56 -6.93 -16.41
N ASP A 113 12.66 -7.11 -17.72
CA ASP A 113 12.17 -6.12 -18.69
C ASP A 113 10.65 -5.93 -18.57
N VAL A 114 9.89 -7.00 -18.30
CA VAL A 114 8.43 -6.91 -17.99
C VAL A 114 8.18 -6.11 -16.71
N PHE A 115 8.95 -6.35 -15.65
CA PHE A 115 8.83 -5.58 -14.41
C PHE A 115 9.18 -4.11 -14.60
N HIS A 116 10.20 -3.78 -15.38
CA HIS A 116 10.54 -2.40 -15.70
C HIS A 116 9.44 -1.71 -16.51
N LYS A 117 8.88 -2.39 -17.52
CA LYS A 117 7.70 -1.89 -18.24
C LYS A 117 6.52 -1.64 -17.30
N ALA A 118 6.28 -2.56 -16.37
CA ALA A 118 5.20 -2.43 -15.41
C ALA A 118 5.42 -1.25 -14.45
N GLU A 119 6.66 -1.04 -13.99
CA GLU A 119 7.05 0.11 -13.18
C GLU A 119 6.89 1.43 -13.95
N GLU A 120 7.34 1.48 -15.20
CA GLU A 120 7.19 2.66 -16.07
C GLU A 120 5.72 2.98 -16.32
N ILE A 121 4.90 1.98 -16.59
CA ILE A 121 3.45 2.15 -16.78
C ILE A 121 2.80 2.64 -15.50
N ALA A 122 3.15 2.08 -14.34
CA ALA A 122 2.63 2.53 -13.07
C ALA A 122 3.03 3.97 -12.74
N GLN A 123 4.28 4.35 -13.00
CA GLN A 123 4.75 5.73 -12.83
C GLN A 123 4.02 6.70 -13.75
N ASN A 124 3.93 6.37 -15.04
CA ASN A 124 3.25 7.19 -16.04
C ASN A 124 1.74 7.32 -15.79
N ARG A 125 1.15 6.34 -15.09
CA ARG A 125 -0.28 6.31 -14.73
C ARG A 125 -0.55 6.77 -13.30
N ASN A 126 0.49 7.17 -12.55
CA ASN A 126 0.42 7.49 -11.13
C ASN A 126 -0.29 6.39 -10.29
N LEU A 127 -0.10 5.12 -10.66
CA LEU A 127 -0.70 3.99 -9.95
C LEU A 127 -0.05 3.83 -8.59
N GLU A 128 -0.90 3.82 -7.57
CA GLU A 128 -0.50 3.60 -6.19
C GLU A 128 0.00 2.19 -5.94
N GLU A 129 -0.58 1.23 -6.64
CA GLU A 129 -0.30 -0.18 -6.55
C GLU A 129 -0.54 -0.85 -7.92
N LEU A 130 0.33 -1.80 -8.27
CA LEU A 130 0.20 -2.59 -9.49
C LEU A 130 -0.52 -3.91 -9.18
N SER A 131 -1.67 -4.13 -9.83
CA SER A 131 -2.47 -5.34 -9.65
C SER A 131 -1.89 -6.56 -10.37
N ALA A 132 -2.30 -7.75 -9.93
CA ALA A 132 -1.92 -9.00 -10.56
C ALA A 132 -2.46 -9.08 -12.00
N LEU A 133 -3.64 -8.54 -12.31
CA LEU A 133 -4.19 -8.56 -13.67
C LEU A 133 -3.40 -7.63 -14.60
N GLU A 134 -3.07 -6.42 -14.18
CA GLU A 134 -2.27 -5.48 -14.99
C GLU A 134 -0.89 -6.06 -15.31
N PHE A 135 -0.23 -6.67 -14.32
CA PHE A 135 1.05 -7.34 -14.55
C PHE A 135 0.90 -8.56 -15.48
N LEU A 136 -0.19 -9.32 -15.36
CA LEU A 136 -0.46 -10.46 -16.25
C LEU A 136 -0.55 -10.01 -17.71
N VAL A 137 -1.27 -8.92 -17.97
CA VAL A 137 -1.42 -8.38 -19.33
C VAL A 137 -0.05 -8.05 -19.95
N LEU A 138 0.86 -7.45 -19.18
CA LEU A 138 2.24 -7.15 -19.63
C LEU A 138 3.11 -8.40 -19.78
N LEU A 139 2.91 -9.38 -18.92
CA LEU A 139 3.57 -10.68 -19.02
C LEU A 139 3.15 -11.39 -20.32
N MET A 140 1.86 -11.30 -20.67
CA MET A 140 1.26 -11.92 -21.86
C MET A 140 1.75 -11.28 -23.17
N ASP A 141 2.12 -9.99 -23.16
CA ASP A 141 2.81 -9.32 -24.28
C ASP A 141 4.25 -9.83 -24.50
N SER A 142 4.86 -10.38 -23.45
CA SER A 142 6.28 -10.78 -23.44
C SER A 142 6.50 -12.30 -23.47
N ILE A 143 5.46 -13.09 -23.80
CA ILE A 143 5.55 -14.55 -23.81
C ILE A 143 6.60 -15.07 -24.79
N GLY A 144 7.37 -16.07 -24.35
CA GLY A 144 8.35 -16.75 -25.18
C GLY A 144 7.76 -17.92 -25.98
N ASP A 145 8.58 -18.46 -26.89
CA ASP A 145 8.20 -19.57 -27.78
C ASP A 145 7.74 -20.83 -27.02
N VAL A 146 8.29 -21.08 -25.83
CA VAL A 146 7.91 -22.24 -25.01
C VAL A 146 6.46 -22.12 -24.57
N LEU A 147 6.09 -21.01 -23.93
CA LEU A 147 4.71 -20.78 -23.48
C LEU A 147 3.74 -20.75 -24.66
N PHE A 148 4.14 -20.09 -25.75
CA PHE A 148 3.32 -20.02 -26.95
C PHE A 148 3.07 -21.40 -27.57
N SER A 149 4.11 -22.24 -27.69
CA SER A 149 3.95 -23.61 -28.20
C SER A 149 3.02 -24.46 -27.34
N VAL A 150 2.98 -24.23 -26.03
CA VAL A 150 2.04 -24.91 -25.14
C VAL A 150 0.63 -24.40 -25.39
N PHE A 151 0.42 -23.10 -25.51
CA PHE A 151 -0.90 -22.54 -25.84
C PHE A 151 -1.48 -23.10 -27.13
N GLU A 152 -0.66 -23.26 -28.17
CA GLU A 152 -1.09 -23.91 -29.43
C GLU A 152 -1.56 -25.36 -29.21
N GLU A 153 -0.87 -26.14 -28.37
CA GLU A 153 -1.28 -27.50 -28.02
C GLU A 153 -2.65 -27.56 -27.31
N PHE A 154 -3.07 -26.47 -26.67
CA PHE A 154 -4.38 -26.34 -26.02
C PHE A 154 -5.40 -25.53 -26.83
N GLY A 155 -5.11 -25.23 -28.11
CA GLY A 155 -6.04 -24.53 -29.00
C GLY A 155 -6.16 -23.02 -28.73
N ILE A 156 -5.19 -22.42 -28.05
CA ILE A 156 -5.16 -20.98 -27.75
C ILE A 156 -4.31 -20.30 -28.83
N GLU A 157 -4.99 -19.66 -29.78
CA GLU A 157 -4.33 -19.00 -30.91
C GLU A 157 -3.72 -17.65 -30.53
N LYS A 158 -2.64 -17.25 -31.21
CA LYS A 158 -2.00 -15.93 -31.04
C LYS A 158 -2.98 -14.76 -31.15
N LYS A 159 -3.89 -14.85 -32.12
CA LYS A 159 -4.91 -13.82 -32.35
C LYS A 159 -5.86 -13.67 -31.16
N SER A 160 -6.17 -14.76 -30.46
CA SER A 160 -6.98 -14.72 -29.24
C SER A 160 -6.23 -14.02 -28.09
N LEU A 161 -4.91 -14.23 -27.99
CA LEU A 161 -4.05 -13.55 -27.02
C LEU A 161 -3.95 -12.04 -27.30
N GLU A 162 -3.73 -11.66 -28.56
CA GLU A 162 -3.65 -10.26 -29.00
C GLU A 162 -4.99 -9.53 -28.81
N ASN A 163 -6.11 -10.17 -29.19
CA ASN A 163 -7.45 -9.61 -28.98
C ASN A 163 -7.76 -9.43 -27.50
N GLN A 164 -7.38 -10.40 -26.65
CA GLN A 164 -7.63 -10.31 -25.22
C GLN A 164 -6.72 -9.28 -24.54
N TYR A 165 -5.46 -9.17 -24.98
CA TYR A 165 -4.55 -8.11 -24.56
C TYR A 165 -5.14 -6.73 -24.87
N ASN A 166 -5.53 -6.48 -26.12
CA ASN A 166 -6.11 -5.21 -26.54
C ASN A 166 -7.44 -4.92 -25.84
N SER A 167 -8.33 -5.92 -25.71
CA SER A 167 -9.60 -5.74 -25.00
C SER A 167 -9.42 -5.48 -23.51
N THR A 168 -8.44 -6.12 -22.85
CA THR A 168 -8.20 -5.94 -21.42
C THR A 168 -7.54 -4.59 -21.18
N ILE A 169 -6.59 -4.17 -22.03
CA ILE A 169 -6.05 -2.81 -22.03
C ILE A 169 -7.16 -1.79 -22.25
N ASP A 170 -8.04 -1.99 -23.23
CA ASP A 170 -9.18 -1.09 -23.48
C ASP A 170 -10.14 -1.03 -22.29
N ILE A 171 -10.35 -2.12 -21.55
CA ILE A 171 -11.18 -2.12 -20.34
C ILE A 171 -10.48 -1.38 -19.21
N VAL A 172 -9.20 -1.66 -18.96
CA VAL A 172 -8.39 -0.95 -17.96
C VAL A 172 -8.29 0.55 -18.30
N GLU A 173 -8.22 0.89 -19.59
CA GLU A 173 -8.21 2.27 -20.09
C GLU A 173 -9.62 2.91 -20.14
N LYS A 174 -10.69 2.14 -20.31
CA LYS A 174 -12.08 2.62 -20.20
C LYS A 174 -12.51 2.80 -18.76
N GLU A 175 -12.13 1.92 -17.84
CA GLU A 175 -12.27 2.13 -16.41
C GLU A 175 -11.52 3.39 -16.00
N LYS A 176 -10.34 3.65 -16.57
CA LYS A 176 -9.63 4.95 -16.46
C LYS A 176 -10.42 6.13 -17.04
N ASN A 177 -11.04 6.00 -18.22
CA ASN A 177 -11.85 7.09 -18.79
C ASN A 177 -13.14 7.30 -18.02
N ILE A 178 -13.73 6.25 -17.44
CA ILE A 178 -14.89 6.30 -16.57
C ILE A 178 -14.48 6.90 -15.22
N LEU A 179 -13.35 6.53 -14.62
CA LEU A 179 -12.82 7.13 -13.38
C LEU A 179 -12.43 8.59 -13.57
N SER A 180 -11.77 8.94 -14.67
CA SER A 180 -11.39 10.34 -15.00
C SER A 180 -12.55 11.20 -15.52
N SER A 181 -13.59 10.61 -16.12
CA SER A 181 -14.85 11.32 -16.44
C SER A 181 -15.83 11.35 -15.27
N MET A 182 -15.76 10.40 -14.34
CA MET A 182 -16.39 10.43 -13.01
C MET A 182 -15.74 11.48 -12.12
N SER A 183 -14.46 11.84 -12.36
CA SER A 183 -13.84 13.05 -11.80
C SER A 183 -14.49 14.36 -12.28
N MET A 184 -15.42 14.32 -13.25
CA MET A 184 -16.18 15.49 -13.71
C MET A 184 -17.71 15.38 -13.57
N ARG A 185 -18.28 14.26 -13.14
CA ARG A 185 -19.71 14.14 -12.81
C ARG A 185 -19.92 13.10 -11.71
N VAL A 186 -20.03 13.59 -10.48
CA VAL A 186 -20.60 12.81 -9.37
C VAL A 186 -22.11 12.82 -9.55
N ASP A 187 -22.67 11.75 -10.12
CA ASP A 187 -24.08 11.42 -9.92
C ASP A 187 -24.19 10.46 -8.74
N ILE A 188 -25.05 10.84 -7.80
CA ILE A 188 -25.20 10.26 -6.48
C ILE A 188 -25.89 8.89 -6.61
N SER A 189 -25.12 7.81 -6.74
CA SER A 189 -25.58 6.46 -6.41
C SER A 189 -24.40 5.57 -6.01
N GLU A 190 -24.07 5.52 -4.72
CA GLU A 190 -23.01 4.64 -4.20
C GLU A 190 -23.46 3.96 -2.91
N ASN A 191 -23.00 2.71 -2.76
CA ASN A 191 -23.23 1.82 -1.63
C ASN A 191 -22.73 2.48 -0.33
N SER A 192 -23.42 2.28 0.80
CA SER A 192 -23.15 3.00 2.06
C SER A 192 -21.71 2.85 2.58
N LEU A 193 -21.09 1.68 2.39
CA LEU A 193 -19.75 1.36 2.90
C LEU A 193 -18.66 2.23 2.26
N GLN A 194 -18.75 2.50 0.97
CA GLN A 194 -17.74 3.30 0.25
C GLN A 194 -17.77 4.78 0.69
N ARG A 195 -18.98 5.30 0.96
CA ARG A 195 -19.15 6.66 1.51
C ARG A 195 -18.56 6.80 2.90
N ASP A 196 -18.71 5.78 3.74
CA ASP A 196 -18.17 5.81 5.09
C ASP A 196 -16.64 5.79 5.10
N SER A 197 -16.01 5.04 4.20
CA SER A 197 -14.55 5.01 4.01
C SER A 197 -14.00 6.37 3.53
N ILE A 198 -14.59 6.96 2.49
CA ILE A 198 -14.18 8.28 1.97
C ILE A 198 -14.33 9.35 3.06
N LYS A 199 -15.43 9.32 3.81
CA LYS A 199 -15.68 10.25 4.91
C LYS A 199 -14.64 10.11 6.03
N ARG A 200 -14.19 8.89 6.31
CA ARG A 200 -13.14 8.63 7.31
C ARG A 200 -11.80 9.22 6.87
N VAL A 201 -11.41 9.01 5.61
CA VAL A 201 -10.18 9.59 5.03
C VAL A 201 -10.22 11.12 5.07
N ALA A 202 -11.34 11.73 4.69
CA ALA A 202 -11.48 13.19 4.74
C ALA A 202 -11.29 13.75 6.16
N ARG A 203 -11.84 13.07 7.17
CA ARG A 203 -11.68 13.43 8.59
C ARG A 203 -10.25 13.23 9.09
N HIS A 204 -9.61 12.14 8.70
CA HIS A 204 -8.22 11.84 9.03
C HIS A 204 -7.28 12.93 8.49
N LYS A 205 -7.36 13.24 7.19
CA LYS A 205 -6.57 14.30 6.55
C LYS A 205 -6.82 15.67 7.15
N ALA A 206 -8.08 15.97 7.50
CA ALA A 206 -8.42 17.22 8.15
C ALA A 206 -7.74 17.38 9.53
N GLY A 207 -7.58 16.28 10.28
CA GLY A 207 -6.83 16.25 11.52
C GLY A 207 -5.38 16.73 11.33
N HIS A 208 -4.67 16.12 10.39
CA HIS A 208 -3.28 16.48 10.05
C HIS A 208 -3.13 17.96 9.69
N VAL A 209 -4.00 18.46 8.79
CA VAL A 209 -3.95 19.85 8.31
C VAL A 209 -4.15 20.84 9.46
N ILE A 210 -5.14 20.61 10.32
CA ILE A 210 -5.46 21.50 11.42
C ILE A 210 -4.30 21.55 12.40
N LEU A 211 -3.78 20.39 12.82
CA LEU A 211 -2.73 20.37 13.83
C LEU A 211 -1.45 21.04 13.30
N SER A 212 -1.06 20.72 12.07
CA SER A 212 0.10 21.31 11.40
C SER A 212 -0.01 22.83 11.28
N TYR A 213 -1.17 23.33 10.86
CA TYR A 213 -1.44 24.76 10.78
C TYR A 213 -1.31 25.47 12.13
N PHE A 214 -1.92 24.92 13.19
CA PHE A 214 -1.85 25.52 14.52
C PHE A 214 -0.49 25.38 15.21
N TYR A 215 0.42 24.55 14.68
CA TYR A 215 1.83 24.55 15.06
C TYR A 215 2.70 25.51 14.24
N GLY A 216 2.10 26.26 13.31
CA GLY A 216 2.76 27.33 12.56
C GLY A 216 3.27 26.91 11.19
N ASN A 217 2.91 25.72 10.71
CA ASN A 217 3.26 25.29 9.36
C ASN A 217 2.25 25.84 8.34
N SER A 218 2.72 26.10 7.12
CA SER A 218 1.81 26.45 6.02
C SER A 218 1.12 25.19 5.50
N PRO A 219 -0.21 25.21 5.30
CA PRO A 219 -0.93 24.06 4.79
C PRO A 219 -0.60 23.90 3.30
N GLY A 220 -0.31 22.67 2.88
CA GLY A 220 -0.25 22.30 1.46
C GLY A 220 -1.65 22.04 0.91
N GLU A 221 -1.74 21.85 -0.40
CA GLU A 221 -2.92 21.26 -1.03
C GLU A 221 -3.18 19.85 -0.50
N ILE A 222 -4.45 19.46 -0.39
CA ILE A 222 -4.84 18.11 0.04
C ILE A 222 -5.88 17.51 -0.91
N ASN A 223 -5.75 16.23 -1.20
CA ASN A 223 -6.75 15.43 -1.90
C ASN A 223 -7.07 14.16 -1.09
N ILE A 224 -8.32 13.72 -1.13
CA ILE A 224 -8.78 12.46 -0.51
C ILE A 224 -8.06 11.26 -1.13
N SER A 225 -7.79 11.29 -2.44
CA SER A 225 -7.11 10.18 -3.14
C SER A 225 -5.60 10.17 -2.94
N ASP A 226 -4.98 11.24 -2.44
CA ASP A 226 -3.54 11.27 -2.24
C ASP A 226 -3.15 10.42 -1.03
N LYS A 227 -2.04 9.70 -1.10
CA LYS A 227 -1.47 9.01 0.07
C LYS A 227 -1.07 10.00 1.15
N ASP A 228 -1.25 9.60 2.41
CA ASP A 228 -0.70 10.33 3.55
C ASP A 228 0.84 10.26 3.54
N TYR A 229 1.47 11.28 4.14
CA TYR A 229 2.91 11.54 4.04
C TYR A 229 3.76 10.37 4.56
N SER A 230 4.81 10.02 3.79
CA SER A 230 5.58 8.78 3.89
C SER A 230 6.76 8.83 4.89
N GLU A 231 7.35 7.65 5.17
CA GLU A 231 8.61 7.40 5.93
C GLU A 231 9.78 8.34 5.55
N GLU A 232 9.74 8.97 4.39
CA GLU A 232 10.72 9.93 3.90
C GLU A 232 10.74 11.22 4.74
N TYR A 233 9.60 11.63 5.32
CA TYR A 233 9.51 12.79 6.22
C TYR A 233 10.31 12.61 7.51
N ILE A 234 10.25 11.42 8.12
CA ILE A 234 11.02 11.12 9.33
C ILE A 234 12.48 10.88 9.02
N LYS A 235 12.82 10.20 7.92
CA LYS A 235 14.22 10.11 7.47
C LYS A 235 14.81 11.50 7.27
N ASN A 236 14.10 12.41 6.62
CA ASN A 236 14.53 13.81 6.47
C ASN A 236 14.62 14.52 7.82
N THR A 237 13.67 14.32 8.74
CA THR A 237 13.74 14.91 10.09
C THR A 237 14.98 14.42 10.85
N LEU A 238 15.28 13.12 10.81
CA LEU A 238 16.40 12.50 11.51
C LEU A 238 17.77 12.71 10.83
N GLN A 239 17.79 12.95 9.51
CA GLN A 239 19.01 13.12 8.70
C GLN A 239 19.30 14.57 8.31
N SER A 240 18.37 15.50 8.54
CA SER A 240 18.61 16.91 8.27
C SER A 240 19.59 17.52 9.27
N ASP A 241 20.32 18.54 8.81
CA ASP A 241 21.17 19.39 9.67
C ASP A 241 20.35 20.29 10.63
N THR A 242 19.03 20.08 10.70
CA THR A 242 18.12 20.87 11.53
C THR A 242 18.22 20.41 12.98
N ILE A 243 18.48 21.34 13.89
CA ILE A 243 18.51 21.07 15.33
C ILE A 243 17.07 21.12 15.85
N TYR A 244 16.62 20.02 16.47
CA TYR A 244 15.31 19.96 17.12
C TYR A 244 15.43 19.90 18.64
N THR A 245 14.60 20.69 19.32
CA THR A 245 14.36 20.59 20.75
C THR A 245 13.35 19.48 21.06
N LYS A 246 13.33 19.01 22.31
CA LYS A 246 12.34 18.01 22.75
C LYS A 246 10.88 18.42 22.46
N PRO A 247 10.43 19.65 22.79
CA PRO A 247 9.06 20.06 22.48
C PRO A 247 8.73 20.08 20.99
N GLU A 248 9.70 20.35 20.12
CA GLU A 248 9.48 20.33 18.66
C GLU A 248 9.32 18.89 18.13
N LEU A 249 10.09 17.94 18.66
CA LEU A 249 9.89 16.52 18.34
C LEU A 249 8.58 15.98 18.91
N GLU A 250 8.19 16.42 20.11
CA GLU A 250 6.87 16.10 20.68
C GLU A 250 5.73 16.66 19.83
N LYS A 251 5.86 17.90 19.31
CA LYS A 251 4.91 18.48 18.34
C LYS A 251 4.81 17.64 17.07
N LYS A 252 5.93 17.19 16.50
CA LYS A 252 5.93 16.29 15.33
C LYS A 252 5.21 14.97 15.62
N ILE A 253 5.45 14.34 16.78
CA ILE A 253 4.71 13.14 17.20
C ILE A 253 3.21 13.47 17.33
N CYS A 254 2.87 14.63 17.88
CA CYS A 254 1.49 15.09 18.00
C CYS A 254 0.82 15.25 16.62
N GLU A 255 1.51 15.83 15.63
CA GLU A 255 1.06 15.94 14.23
C GLU A 255 0.77 14.56 13.64
N LEU A 256 1.69 13.61 13.78
CA LEU A 256 1.47 12.23 13.31
C LEU A 256 0.24 11.58 13.97
N MET A 257 -0.08 11.92 15.22
CA MET A 257 -1.26 11.40 15.90
C MET A 257 -2.57 12.13 15.54
N ALA A 258 -2.52 13.20 14.75
CA ALA A 258 -3.69 14.03 14.46
C ALA A 258 -4.76 13.30 13.64
N GLY A 259 -4.35 12.51 12.65
CA GLY A 259 -5.27 11.69 11.85
C GLY A 259 -6.10 10.74 12.72
N ARG A 260 -5.42 9.96 13.57
CA ARG A 260 -6.08 9.10 14.57
C ARG A 260 -6.96 9.90 15.54
N GLY A 261 -6.46 11.03 16.03
CA GLY A 261 -7.19 11.89 16.95
C GLY A 261 -8.52 12.34 16.35
N ALA A 262 -8.53 12.76 15.09
CA ALA A 262 -9.74 13.13 14.37
C ALA A 262 -10.71 11.95 14.24
N GLU A 263 -10.21 10.75 13.91
CA GLU A 263 -11.06 9.55 13.85
C GLU A 263 -11.71 9.22 15.20
N ILE A 264 -10.95 9.26 16.30
CA ILE A 264 -11.48 9.01 17.65
C ILE A 264 -12.57 10.03 18.01
N ILE A 265 -12.37 11.30 17.63
CA ILE A 265 -13.33 12.40 17.85
C ILE A 265 -14.66 12.15 17.12
N TYR A 266 -14.64 11.57 15.93
CA TYR A 266 -15.85 11.33 15.12
C TYR A 266 -16.52 9.98 15.34
N TYR A 267 -15.73 8.93 15.59
CA TYR A 267 -16.20 7.55 15.61
C TYR A 267 -16.12 6.92 17.01
N GLY A 268 -15.44 7.55 17.96
CA GLY A 268 -15.24 7.02 19.31
C GLY A 268 -13.95 6.20 19.45
N ALA A 269 -13.70 5.71 20.67
CA ALA A 269 -12.43 5.09 21.03
C ALA A 269 -12.14 3.76 20.33
N GLU A 270 -13.17 2.99 19.98
CA GLU A 270 -13.03 1.68 19.31
C GLU A 270 -13.10 1.83 17.80
N GLU A 271 -14.21 2.37 17.28
CA GLU A 271 -14.42 2.57 15.83
C GLU A 271 -13.48 3.62 15.21
N GLY A 272 -12.82 4.45 16.04
CA GLY A 272 -11.78 5.37 15.64
C GLY A 272 -10.42 4.71 15.41
N LEU A 273 -10.27 3.40 15.69
CA LEU A 273 -9.04 2.63 15.51
C LEU A 273 -8.98 1.94 14.13
N SER A 274 -9.22 2.69 13.04
CA SER A 274 -9.06 2.18 11.67
C SER A 274 -7.61 1.87 11.26
N THR A 275 -7.43 1.25 10.10
CA THR A 275 -6.12 0.90 9.53
C THR A 275 -5.38 2.06 8.86
N LEU A 276 -5.99 3.26 8.74
CA LEU A 276 -5.40 4.41 8.02
C LEU A 276 -4.10 4.93 8.64
N VAL A 277 -3.96 4.86 9.98
CA VAL A 277 -2.83 5.44 10.76
C VAL A 277 -1.58 4.53 10.74
N SER A 278 -1.49 3.53 9.84
CA SER A 278 -0.39 2.55 9.87
C SER A 278 0.99 3.17 9.66
N GLU A 279 1.12 4.16 8.77
CA GLU A 279 2.39 4.85 8.51
C GLU A 279 2.68 5.90 9.58
N ASP A 280 1.71 6.76 9.92
CA ASP A 280 1.79 7.74 11.03
C ASP A 280 2.28 7.13 12.36
N LEU A 281 1.74 5.97 12.73
CA LEU A 281 2.10 5.30 13.99
C LEU A 281 3.51 4.72 13.95
N LYS A 282 3.96 4.20 12.80
CA LYS A 282 5.34 3.72 12.63
C LYS A 282 6.32 4.88 12.79
N ASP A 283 6.02 6.01 12.16
CA ASP A 283 6.84 7.21 12.19
C ASP A 283 6.89 7.83 13.59
N ALA A 284 5.75 7.92 14.28
CA ALA A 284 5.69 8.37 15.66
C ALA A 284 6.48 7.45 16.60
N THR A 285 6.39 6.14 16.39
CA THR A 285 7.14 5.13 17.15
C THR A 285 8.63 5.27 16.93
N LEU A 286 9.07 5.37 15.68
CA LEU A 286 10.47 5.54 15.34
C LEU A 286 11.05 6.83 15.94
N LEU A 287 10.30 7.94 15.85
CA LEU A 287 10.74 9.22 16.39
C LEU A 287 10.84 9.19 17.93
N ALA A 288 9.83 8.62 18.60
CA ALA A 288 9.84 8.47 20.06
C ALA A 288 11.02 7.59 20.54
N ILE A 289 11.31 6.48 19.84
CA ILE A 289 12.46 5.63 20.15
C ILE A 289 13.78 6.40 19.96
N ASN A 290 13.92 7.20 18.91
CA ASN A 290 15.13 8.02 18.69
C ASN A 290 15.29 9.11 19.75
N MET A 291 14.20 9.76 20.18
CA MET A 291 14.22 10.70 21.31
C MET A 291 14.80 10.06 22.58
N ILE A 292 14.50 8.78 22.82
CA ILE A 292 15.00 8.03 23.98
C ILE A 292 16.45 7.56 23.74
N LYS A 293 16.70 6.85 22.65
CA LYS A 293 17.98 6.16 22.40
C LYS A 293 19.09 7.11 21.97
N CYS A 294 18.82 8.01 21.04
CA CYS A 294 19.84 8.77 20.34
C CYS A 294 20.03 10.16 20.97
N PHE A 295 18.94 10.76 21.45
CA PHE A 295 18.94 12.15 21.89
C PHE A 295 18.90 12.35 23.42
N GLY A 296 18.72 11.28 24.20
CA GLY A 296 18.69 11.37 25.67
C GLY A 296 17.55 12.25 26.21
N MET A 297 16.43 12.33 25.50
CA MET A 297 15.30 13.24 25.80
C MET A 297 14.25 12.63 26.74
N SER A 298 14.52 11.46 27.32
CA SER A 298 13.68 10.84 28.35
C SER A 298 14.19 11.12 29.76
N ARG A 299 13.30 11.53 30.66
CA ARG A 299 13.62 11.69 32.09
C ARG A 299 13.87 10.35 32.78
N ASN A 300 13.25 9.28 32.30
CA ASN A 300 13.36 7.93 32.86
C ASN A 300 14.70 7.27 32.53
N PHE A 301 15.28 7.60 31.38
CA PHE A 301 16.59 7.12 30.95
C PHE A 301 17.73 8.11 31.25
N GLY A 302 17.43 9.41 31.35
CA GLY A 302 18.40 10.47 31.58
C GLY A 302 19.14 10.88 30.30
N GLN A 303 20.22 11.66 30.48
CA GLN A 303 21.05 12.20 29.39
C GLN A 303 22.12 11.19 28.96
N ILE A 304 21.69 9.98 28.59
CA ILE A 304 22.57 8.91 28.08
C ILE A 304 22.13 8.51 26.67
N THR A 305 23.06 7.96 25.88
CA THR A 305 22.77 7.38 24.56
C THR A 305 22.79 5.85 24.62
N LEU A 306 21.87 5.24 23.89
CA LEU A 306 21.76 3.80 23.66
C LEU A 306 21.93 3.48 22.15
N ASP A 307 22.48 4.41 21.36
CA ASP A 307 22.62 4.30 19.90
C ASP A 307 23.30 3.00 19.46
N LYS A 308 24.39 2.61 20.13
CA LYS A 308 25.20 1.41 19.85
C LYS A 308 24.64 0.14 20.47
N ILE A 309 23.53 0.23 21.21
CA ILE A 309 22.88 -0.94 21.81
C ILE A 309 21.80 -1.41 20.84
N GLU A 310 22.00 -2.60 20.28
CA GLU A 310 20.93 -3.30 19.56
C GLU A 310 19.82 -3.65 20.55
N LEU A 311 18.61 -3.16 20.28
CA LEU A 311 17.44 -3.55 21.05
C LEU A 311 17.08 -4.99 20.65
N GLN A 312 17.54 -5.96 21.44
CA GLN A 312 17.12 -7.36 21.34
C GLN A 312 15.95 -7.63 22.28
N ASP A 313 15.34 -8.80 22.20
CA ASP A 313 14.29 -9.21 23.15
C ASP A 313 14.86 -9.26 24.58
N GLY A 314 14.55 -8.24 25.39
CA GLY A 314 15.09 -8.11 26.73
C GLY A 314 14.55 -6.91 27.52
N PRO A 315 14.86 -6.83 28.83
CA PRO A 315 14.26 -5.85 29.74
C PRO A 315 14.51 -4.39 29.37
N LEU A 316 15.66 -4.08 28.75
CA LEU A 316 15.95 -2.73 28.30
C LEU A 316 15.05 -2.30 27.14
N THR A 317 14.86 -3.19 26.17
CA THR A 317 13.99 -2.97 25.00
C THR A 317 12.55 -2.72 25.42
N LEU A 318 12.02 -3.52 26.36
CA LEU A 318 10.69 -3.31 26.93
C LEU A 318 10.56 -1.92 27.57
N LYS A 319 11.54 -1.50 28.39
CA LYS A 319 11.53 -0.16 28.99
C LYS A 319 11.55 0.96 27.96
N VAL A 320 12.29 0.79 26.86
CA VAL A 320 12.32 1.79 25.77
C VAL A 320 10.95 1.87 25.11
N TYR A 321 10.32 0.73 24.82
CA TYR A 321 8.98 0.70 24.24
C TYR A 321 7.91 1.26 25.19
N GLU A 322 7.98 0.97 26.50
CA GLU A 322 7.07 1.54 27.51
C GLU A 322 7.18 3.07 27.54
N GLU A 323 8.39 3.61 27.49
CA GLU A 323 8.61 5.05 27.48
C GLU A 323 8.18 5.69 26.15
N ALA A 324 8.43 5.03 25.01
CA ALA A 324 7.94 5.48 23.71
C ALA A 324 6.41 5.51 23.68
N HIS A 325 5.76 4.46 24.20
CA HIS A 325 4.31 4.38 24.35
C HIS A 325 3.78 5.50 25.24
N ARG A 326 4.46 5.85 26.34
CA ARG A 326 4.10 6.98 27.20
C ARG A 326 4.11 8.30 26.42
N ILE A 327 5.19 8.58 25.69
CA ILE A 327 5.34 9.80 24.89
C ILE A 327 4.22 9.89 23.84
N ILE A 328 4.00 8.83 23.07
CA ILE A 328 2.97 8.79 22.02
C ILE A 328 1.58 8.95 22.62
N SER A 329 1.30 8.29 23.75
CA SER A 329 0.02 8.42 24.46
C SER A 329 -0.26 9.84 24.94
N GLU A 330 0.77 10.55 25.43
CA GLU A 330 0.66 11.95 25.82
C GLU A 330 0.38 12.85 24.61
N GLN A 331 1.09 12.63 23.50
CA GLN A 331 0.87 13.40 22.28
C GLN A 331 -0.47 13.10 21.62
N MET A 332 -0.96 11.86 21.67
CA MET A 332 -2.32 11.49 21.22
C MET A 332 -3.38 12.26 22.00
N LYS A 333 -3.27 12.31 23.34
CA LYS A 333 -4.19 13.09 24.18
C LYS A 333 -4.14 14.57 23.85
N GLN A 334 -2.94 15.10 23.58
CA GLN A 334 -2.76 16.50 23.19
C GLN A 334 -3.36 16.78 21.80
N ALA A 335 -3.17 15.88 20.83
CA ALA A 335 -3.76 15.99 19.49
C ALA A 335 -5.29 16.02 19.57
N ILE A 336 -5.90 15.06 20.29
CA ILE A 336 -7.35 15.04 20.52
C ILE A 336 -7.83 16.33 21.19
N LYS A 337 -7.11 16.82 22.21
CA LYS A 337 -7.47 18.06 22.90
C LYS A 337 -7.49 19.26 21.93
N ILE A 338 -6.43 19.45 21.14
CA ILE A 338 -6.35 20.54 20.17
C ILE A 338 -7.45 20.41 19.12
N LEU A 339 -7.66 19.20 18.59
CA LEU A 339 -8.68 18.96 17.56
C LEU A 339 -10.11 19.17 18.08
N GLU A 340 -10.39 18.85 19.34
CA GLU A 340 -11.67 19.19 19.99
C GLU A 340 -11.82 20.70 20.19
N GLU A 341 -10.77 21.40 20.65
CA GLU A 341 -10.77 22.88 20.75
C GLU A 341 -10.98 23.55 19.39
N LYS A 342 -10.58 22.88 18.30
CA LYS A 342 -10.68 23.34 16.91
C LYS A 342 -11.74 22.58 16.11
N ARG A 343 -12.72 21.99 16.79
CA ARG A 343 -13.67 21.06 16.15
C ARG A 343 -14.51 21.68 15.04
N HIS A 344 -14.79 22.99 15.10
CA HIS A 344 -15.49 23.65 14.01
C HIS A 344 -14.68 23.67 12.71
N TYR A 345 -13.36 23.94 12.79
CA TYR A 345 -12.48 23.84 11.63
C TYR A 345 -12.40 22.40 11.12
N LEU A 346 -12.36 21.42 12.04
CA LEU A 346 -12.32 20.00 11.68
C LEU A 346 -13.57 19.57 10.92
N ASN A 347 -14.75 20.00 11.38
CA ASN A 347 -16.02 19.76 10.67
C ASN A 347 -16.02 20.44 9.31
N GLU A 348 -15.73 21.74 9.24
CA GLU A 348 -15.81 22.51 8.00
C GLU A 348 -14.83 22.00 6.94
N LEU A 349 -13.58 21.74 7.34
CA LEU A 349 -12.54 21.27 6.44
C LEU A 349 -12.82 19.84 5.96
N SER A 350 -13.27 18.94 6.85
CA SER A 350 -13.63 17.58 6.46
C SER A 350 -14.87 17.52 5.55
N GLU A 351 -15.89 18.35 5.80
CA GLU A 351 -17.08 18.45 4.94
C GLU A 351 -16.75 19.02 3.56
N LYS A 352 -15.95 20.10 3.52
CA LYS A 352 -15.56 20.72 2.25
C LYS A 352 -14.63 19.81 1.44
N LEU A 353 -13.72 19.10 2.11
CA LEU A 353 -12.86 18.10 1.49
C LEU A 353 -13.69 16.91 0.97
N LEU A 354 -14.66 16.41 1.74
CA LEU A 354 -15.58 15.36 1.31
C LEU A 354 -16.43 15.79 0.09
N TYR A 355 -16.83 17.06 0.02
CA TYR A 355 -17.62 17.58 -1.10
C TYR A 355 -16.79 17.78 -2.37
N LYS A 356 -15.54 18.25 -2.24
CA LYS A 356 -14.68 18.60 -3.39
C LYS A 356 -13.67 17.53 -3.78
N ASN A 357 -13.45 16.52 -2.94
CA ASN A 357 -12.33 15.59 -2.95
C ASN A 357 -10.93 16.22 -2.83
N GLN A 358 -10.77 17.51 -3.11
CA GLN A 358 -9.50 18.22 -3.07
C GLN A 358 -9.72 19.66 -2.59
N LEU A 359 -8.77 20.20 -1.83
CA LEU A 359 -8.74 21.60 -1.38
C LEU A 359 -7.38 22.21 -1.66
N SER A 360 -7.36 23.37 -2.31
CA SER A 360 -6.14 24.13 -2.50
C SER A 360 -5.64 24.75 -1.20
N GLN A 361 -4.37 25.13 -1.17
CA GLN A 361 -3.77 25.85 -0.05
C GLN A 361 -4.56 27.12 0.32
N GLU A 362 -5.01 27.90 -0.66
CA GLU A 362 -5.80 29.12 -0.43
C GLU A 362 -7.16 28.81 0.18
N GLU A 363 -7.81 27.72 -0.26
CA GLU A 363 -9.09 27.30 0.30
C GLU A 363 -8.95 26.84 1.74
N ILE A 364 -7.89 26.09 2.05
CA ILE A 364 -7.60 25.67 3.43
C ILE A 364 -7.32 26.89 4.30
N LYS A 365 -6.46 27.81 3.85
CA LYS A 365 -6.19 29.07 4.57
C LYS A 365 -7.46 29.86 4.80
N SER A 366 -8.33 29.98 3.81
CA SER A 366 -9.60 30.69 3.96
C SER A 366 -10.48 30.08 5.06
N ILE A 367 -10.49 28.75 5.21
CA ILE A 367 -11.25 28.08 6.27
C ILE A 367 -10.63 28.36 7.64
N LEU A 368 -9.30 28.32 7.74
CA LEU A 368 -8.58 28.40 9.01
C LEU A 368 -8.42 29.86 9.52
N GLU A 369 -8.24 30.83 8.60
CA GLU A 369 -7.98 32.25 8.90
C GLU A 369 -9.25 33.06 9.17
N VAL A 370 -10.40 32.70 8.57
CA VAL A 370 -11.67 33.47 8.67
C VAL A 370 -12.18 33.62 10.12
N ARG A 371 -11.61 32.91 11.10
CA ARG A 371 -12.01 32.99 12.51
C ARG A 371 -10.89 33.18 13.52
N SER A 372 -9.63 33.30 13.09
CA SER A 372 -8.54 33.65 14.01
C SER A 372 -8.61 35.11 14.49
N GLU A 373 -9.40 35.96 13.82
CA GLU A 373 -9.57 37.38 14.19
C GLU A 373 -10.71 37.66 15.18
N GLN A 374 -11.45 36.64 15.64
CA GLN A 374 -12.58 36.81 16.60
C GLN A 374 -12.35 36.18 18.00
N MET A 375 -11.14 35.71 18.29
CA MET A 375 -10.66 35.38 19.65
C MET A 375 -9.62 36.39 20.08
#